data_AF-Q08YN4-F1
#
_entry.id   AF-Q08YN4-F1
#
_cell.length_a   1.000
_cell.length_b   1.000
_cell.length_c   1.000
_cell.angle_alpha   90.00
_cell.angle_beta   90.00
_cell.angle_gamma   90.00
#
_symmetry.space_group_name_H-M   'P 1'
#
loop_
_entity.id
_entity.type
_entity.pdbx_description
1 polymer ?
#
loop_
_entity_poly.entity_id
_entity_poly.type
_entity_poly.pdbx_seq_one_letter_code
_entity_poly.pdbx_strand_id
1 'polypeptide(L)'
;MAEMFETISMVIRERFRLEGKIDALTSQGKLQGWIVASMPAVLGMVLNSMRPDLMEPMMDHMFGYVLVTVIAIMEILGILIIRRIVNIDI
;
A
#
# COMPACT_ATOMS: atom_id res chain seq x y z
N MET A 1 38.46 -18.93 -21.68
CA MET A 1 38.51 -18.17 -20.41
C MET A 1 37.91 -16.77 -20.55
N ALA A 2 38.34 -15.95 -21.51
CA ALA A 2 37.76 -14.63 -21.77
C ALA A 2 36.23 -14.65 -22.00
N GLU A 3 35.73 -15.61 -22.77
CA GLU A 3 34.31 -15.78 -23.08
C GLU A 3 33.43 -16.03 -21.84
N MET A 4 33.97 -16.71 -20.83
CA MET A 4 33.29 -16.92 -19.55
C MET A 4 33.19 -15.61 -18.74
N PHE A 5 34.27 -14.82 -18.72
CA PHE A 5 34.28 -13.49 -18.06
C PHE A 5 33.34 -12.51 -18.75
N GLU A 6 33.26 -12.56 -20.08
CA GLU A 6 32.35 -11.73 -20.86
C GLU A 6 30.89 -12.09 -20.58
N THR A 7 30.58 -13.39 -20.50
CA THR A 7 29.26 -13.88 -20.10
C THR A 7 28.88 -13.41 -18.70
N ILE A 8 29.77 -13.55 -17.71
CA ILE A 8 29.53 -13.09 -16.33
C ILE A 8 29.29 -11.58 -16.29
N SER A 9 30.11 -10.80 -17.02
CA SER A 9 29.96 -9.35 -17.10
C SER A 9 28.60 -8.95 -17.69
N MET A 10 28.11 -9.69 -18.69
CA MET A 10 26.80 -9.49 -19.28
C MET A 10 25.68 -9.78 -18.26
N VAL A 11 25.77 -10.91 -17.55
CA VAL A 11 24.79 -11.30 -16.51
C VAL A 11 24.74 -10.30 -15.35
N ILE A 12 25.88 -9.74 -14.93
CA ILE A 12 25.93 -8.72 -13.88
C ILE A 12 25.18 -7.45 -14.31
N ARG A 13 25.44 -6.96 -15.53
CA ARG A 13 24.74 -5.78 -16.08
C ARG A 13 23.24 -6.01 -16.21
N GLU A 14 22.85 -7.21 -16.64
CA GLU A 14 21.45 -7.64 -16.72
C GLU A 14 20.78 -7.62 -15.34
N ARG A 15 21.47 -8.10 -14.30
CA ARG A 15 20.99 -8.05 -12.91
C ARG A 15 20.74 -6.64 -12.42
N PHE A 16 21.69 -5.72 -12.59
CA PHE A 16 21.51 -4.32 -12.21
C PHE A 16 20.29 -3.68 -12.90
N ARG A 17 20.06 -4.01 -14.19
CA ARG A 17 18.88 -3.54 -14.92
C ARG A 17 17.58 -4.11 -14.35
N LEU A 18 17.58 -5.39 -13.99
CA LEU A 18 16.41 -6.05 -13.39
C LEU A 18 16.11 -5.51 -11.99
N GLU A 19 17.12 -5.29 -11.15
CA GLU A 19 16.97 -4.69 -9.82
C GLU A 19 16.31 -3.31 -9.91
N GLY A 20 16.79 -2.44 -10.80
CA GLY A 20 16.15 -1.13 -11.00
C GLY A 20 14.69 -1.23 -11.49
N LYS A 21 14.36 -2.26 -12.28
CA LYS A 21 12.98 -2.51 -12.72
C LYS A 21 12.10 -3.04 -11.58
N ILE A 22 12.64 -3.92 -10.75
CA ILE A 22 11.96 -4.45 -9.56
C ILE A 22 11.68 -3.32 -8.58
N ASP A 23 12.65 -2.42 -8.34
CA ASP A 23 12.48 -1.27 -7.46
C ASP A 23 11.39 -0.32 -7.95
N ALA A 24 11.38 -0.03 -9.25
CA ALA A 24 10.34 0.80 -9.86
C ALA A 24 8.94 0.17 -9.72
N LEU A 25 8.81 -1.13 -10.03
CA LEU A 25 7.53 -1.85 -9.93
C LEU A 25 7.05 -1.98 -8.48
N THR A 26 7.95 -2.26 -7.55
CA THR A 26 7.64 -2.32 -6.13
C THR A 26 7.19 -0.94 -5.65
N SER A 27 7.89 0.13 -6.04
CA SER A 27 7.51 1.51 -5.70
C SER A 27 6.12 1.89 -6.21
N GLN A 28 5.76 1.47 -7.42
CA GLN A 28 4.41 1.66 -7.96
C GLN A 28 3.35 0.91 -7.11
N GLY A 29 3.61 -0.35 -6.77
CA GLY A 29 2.73 -1.14 -5.91
C GLY A 29 2.56 -0.54 -4.51
N LYS A 30 3.64 -0.01 -3.91
CA LYS A 30 3.61 0.69 -2.62
C LYS A 30 2.69 1.91 -2.68
N LEU A 31 2.83 2.74 -3.72
CA LEU A 31 2.02 3.96 -3.88
C LEU A 31 0.54 3.64 -4.09
N GLN A 32 0.24 2.61 -4.89
CA GLN A 32 -1.14 2.12 -5.07
C GLN A 32 -1.74 1.63 -3.76
N GLY A 33 -0.96 0.88 -2.95
CA GLY A 33 -1.38 0.44 -1.62
C GLY A 33 -1.76 1.61 -0.71
N TRP A 34 -0.94 2.67 -0.68
CA TRP A 34 -1.24 3.87 0.11
C TRP A 34 -2.50 4.60 -0.37
N ILE A 35 -2.72 4.69 -1.68
CA ILE A 35 -3.94 5.30 -2.23
C ILE A 35 -5.17 4.53 -1.76
N VAL A 36 -5.17 3.20 -1.89
CA VAL A 36 -6.32 2.37 -1.51
C VAL A 36 -6.58 2.41 0.00
N ALA A 37 -5.54 2.31 0.82
CA ALA A 37 -5.67 2.43 2.29
C ALA A 37 -6.20 3.81 2.73
N SER A 38 -5.91 4.87 1.97
CA SER A 38 -6.46 6.20 2.28
C SER A 38 -7.95 6.34 1.94
N MET A 39 -8.52 5.46 1.10
CA MET A 39 -9.87 5.63 0.58
C MET A 39 -10.95 5.69 1.67
N PRO A 40 -11.00 4.78 2.66
CA PRO A 40 -12.07 4.82 3.66
C PRO A 40 -12.04 6.09 4.52
N ALA A 41 -10.84 6.59 4.84
CA ALA A 41 -10.68 7.85 5.56
C ALA A 41 -11.17 9.04 4.73
N VAL A 42 -10.76 9.12 3.47
CA VAL A 42 -11.17 10.20 2.55
C VAL A 42 -12.67 10.15 2.30
N LEU A 43 -13.22 8.97 1.99
CA LEU A 43 -14.66 8.79 1.78
C LEU A 43 -15.45 9.13 3.03
N GLY A 44 -14.99 8.73 4.22
CA GLY A 44 -15.62 9.10 5.49
C GLY A 44 -15.69 10.62 5.68
N MET A 45 -14.60 11.34 5.41
CA MET A 45 -14.58 12.81 5.48
C MET A 45 -15.51 13.48 4.46
N VAL A 46 -15.50 13.00 3.22
CA VAL A 46 -16.33 13.53 2.13
C VAL A 46 -17.81 13.28 2.40
N LEU A 47 -18.17 12.05 2.79
CA LEU A 47 -19.55 11.69 3.12
C LEU A 47 -20.05 12.47 4.32
N ASN A 48 -19.23 12.66 5.36
CA ASN A 48 -19.61 13.48 6.50
C ASN A 48 -19.91 14.94 6.12
N SER A 49 -19.24 15.47 5.09
CA SER A 49 -19.44 16.85 4.62
C SER A 49 -20.62 16.99 3.63
N MET A 50 -20.83 16.00 2.76
CA MET A 50 -21.84 16.07 1.69
C MET A 50 -23.19 15.42 2.06
N ARG A 51 -23.16 14.39 2.90
CA ARG A 51 -24.28 13.53 3.30
C ARG A 51 -24.13 13.09 4.77
N PRO A 52 -24.20 14.05 5.72
CA PRO A 52 -24.10 13.75 7.14
C PRO A 52 -25.19 12.77 7.61
N ASP A 53 -26.34 12.74 6.94
CA ASP A 53 -27.43 11.80 7.15
C ASP A 53 -27.01 10.32 7.07
N LEU A 54 -25.97 10.01 6.29
CA LEU A 54 -25.42 8.65 6.19
C LEU A 54 -24.38 8.35 7.28
N MET A 55 -23.74 9.38 7.84
CA MET A 55 -22.68 9.26 8.85
C MET A 55 -23.21 9.35 10.28
N GLU A 56 -24.32 10.06 10.51
CA GLU A 56 -25.00 10.17 11.81
C GLU A 56 -25.25 8.81 12.48
N PRO A 57 -25.84 7.79 11.80
CA PRO A 57 -26.07 6.49 12.41
C PRO A 57 -24.78 5.74 12.76
N MET A 58 -23.67 6.03 12.06
CA MET A 58 -22.36 5.47 12.37
C MET A 58 -21.74 6.10 13.63
N MET A 59 -22.13 7.32 13.99
CA MET A 59 -21.62 8.07 15.14
C MET A 59 -22.57 8.06 16.35
N ASP A 60 -23.86 7.77 16.18
CA ASP A 60 -24.84 7.83 17.28
C ASP A 60 -25.21 6.46 17.87
N HIS A 61 -24.94 5.37 17.16
CA HIS A 61 -25.29 4.02 17.59
C HIS A 61 -24.07 3.17 17.96
N MET A 62 -24.22 2.33 18.99
CA MET A 62 -23.20 1.36 19.43
C MET A 62 -22.69 0.50 18.25
N PHE A 63 -23.59 0.10 17.34
CA PHE A 63 -23.24 -0.66 16.15
C PHE A 63 -22.30 0.12 15.21
N GLY A 64 -22.52 1.43 15.06
CA GLY A 64 -21.68 2.33 14.27
C GLY A 64 -20.25 2.41 14.80
N TYR A 65 -20.09 2.58 16.12
CA TYR A 65 -18.78 2.57 16.77
C TYR A 65 -18.03 1.25 16.58
N VAL A 66 -18.72 0.11 16.67
CA VAL A 66 -18.12 -1.20 16.41
C VAL A 66 -17.64 -1.29 14.95
N LEU A 67 -18.47 -0.87 14.00
CA LEU A 67 -18.13 -0.91 12.58
C LEU A 67 -16.92 -0.03 12.26
N VAL A 68 -16.89 1.21 12.76
CA VAL A 68 -15.75 2.14 12.59
C VAL A 68 -14.48 1.55 13.20
N THR A 69 -14.58 0.93 14.37
CA THR A 69 -13.44 0.28 15.02
C THR A 69 -12.91 -0.89 14.18
N VAL A 70 -13.78 -1.73 13.63
CA VAL A 70 -13.38 -2.83 12.74
C VAL A 70 -12.69 -2.29 11.49
N ILE A 71 -13.25 -1.26 10.85
CA ILE A 71 -12.64 -0.60 9.68
C ILE A 71 -11.24 -0.06 10.04
N ALA A 72 -11.11 0.64 11.17
CA ALA A 72 -9.83 1.18 11.62
C ALA A 72 -8.79 0.08 11.86
N ILE A 73 -9.17 -1.05 12.46
CA ILE A 73 -8.27 -2.20 12.65
C ILE A 73 -7.83 -2.78 11.30
N MET A 74 -8.76 -2.95 10.36
CA MET A 74 -8.44 -3.46 9.01
C MET A 74 -7.49 -2.52 8.28
N GLU A 75 -7.69 -1.21 8.36
CA GLU A 75 -6.80 -0.20 7.79
C GLU A 75 -5.40 -0.27 8.39
N ILE A 76 -5.30 -0.34 9.72
CA ILE A 76 -4.00 -0.48 10.40
C ILE A 76 -3.29 -1.75 9.95
N LEU A 77 -3.99 -2.89 9.86
CA LEU A 77 -3.42 -4.13 9.37
C LEU A 77 -2.96 -4.01 7.91
N GLY A 78 -3.75 -3.37 7.05
CA GLY A 78 -3.38 -3.08 5.66
C GLY A 78 -2.11 -2.25 5.57
N ILE A 79 -2.02 -1.17 6.34
CA ILE A 79 -0.83 -0.31 6.41
C ILE A 79 0.39 -1.07 6.94
N LEU A 80 0.23 -1.94 7.94
CA LEU A 80 1.32 -2.77 8.46
C LEU A 80 1.85 -3.75 7.40
N ILE A 81 0.96 -4.37 6.61
CA ILE A 81 1.35 -5.24 5.50
C ILE A 81 2.09 -4.43 4.43
N ILE A 82 1.57 -3.27 4.04
CA ILE A 82 2.23 -2.37 3.08
C ILE A 82 3.61 -1.98 3.61
N ARG A 83 3.73 -1.57 4.88
CA ARG A 83 5.02 -1.25 5.50
C ARG A 83 5.99 -2.42 5.48
N ARG A 84 5.51 -3.65 5.69
CA ARG A 84 6.34 -4.85 5.62
C ARG A 84 6.84 -5.14 4.21
N ILE A 85 6.03 -4.87 3.19
CA ILE A 85 6.43 -4.94 1.77
C ILE A 85 7.41 -3.81 1.43
N VAL A 86 7.23 -2.63 2.03
CA VAL A 86 8.10 -1.46 1.79
C VAL A 86 9.48 -1.64 2.38
N ASN A 87 9.57 -2.17 3.60
CA ASN A 87 10.80 -2.45 4.34
C ASN A 87 11.42 -3.82 3.96
N ILE A 88 11.15 -4.33 2.76
CA ILE A 88 12.05 -5.32 2.19
C ILE A 88 13.35 -4.55 1.92
N ASP A 89 14.26 -4.58 2.90
CA ASP A 89 15.65 -4.21 2.74
C ASP A 89 16.21 -5.01 1.55
N ILE A 90 16.78 -4.28 0.60
CA ILE A 90 17.64 -4.84 -0.46
C ILE A 90 18.99 -5.17 0.18
#